data_AF-A0A7C7E427-F1
#
_entry.id   AF-A0A7C7E427-F1
#
_cell.length_a   1.000
_cell.length_b   1.000
_cell.length_c   1.000
_cell.angle_alpha   90.00
_cell.angle_beta   90.00
_cell.angle_gamma   90.00
#
_symmetry.space_group_name_H-M   'P 1'
#
loop_
_entity.id
_entity.type
_entity.pdbx_description
1 polymer ?
#
loop_
_entity_poly.entity_id
_entity_poly.type
_entity_poly.pdbx_seq_one_letter_code
_entity_poly.pdbx_strand_id
1 'polypeptide(L)'
;MAINTDQLLDSARRLRAEVGDNIHDRLTASIYAEAEQIASRAVTQSGQRSRFDFDRTLDRILTSKTWGFPAMFVLLMGVFWLTIAGANIPSQMLSTLLLDWGYAWLHQLAATLNAPAWLSGLLIDGVYMATAWVIAVMLPPMAIFFPLFTLLEDFGYLPRVAFNLDRLFHRAGAHGKQALTMVMGYGCNAAGVVATRIIESPRERLIAIITNNFSICNGRWPTLILMGTIFIGAAAPPFLASFVAAGSVVAVALLGVVVTLLVSAFLSRTWLKGETSTFSLELPPYRPPRVWQT
;
A
#
# COMPACT_ATOMS: atom_id res chain seq x y z
N MET A 1 20.69 25.69 -46.71
CA MET A 1 21.61 25.71 -45.55
C MET A 1 21.31 24.48 -44.73
N ALA A 2 22.03 23.38 -44.96
CA ALA A 2 21.79 22.12 -44.24
C ALA A 2 22.32 22.30 -42.81
N ILE A 3 21.42 22.37 -41.84
CA ILE A 3 21.79 22.46 -40.43
C ILE A 3 22.46 21.13 -40.07
N ASN A 4 23.77 21.19 -39.82
CA ASN A 4 24.58 20.02 -39.55
C ASN A 4 24.23 19.48 -38.16
N THR A 5 23.52 18.35 -38.11
CA THR A 5 22.91 17.79 -36.89
C THR A 5 23.95 17.50 -35.82
N ASP A 6 25.17 17.13 -36.21
CA ASP A 6 26.28 16.85 -35.31
C ASP A 6 26.77 18.10 -34.57
N GLN A 7 26.82 19.26 -35.24
CA GLN A 7 27.19 20.52 -34.59
C GLN A 7 26.15 20.96 -33.55
N LEU A 8 24.86 20.74 -33.84
CA LEU A 8 23.78 20.99 -32.89
C LEU A 8 23.88 20.09 -31.65
N LEU A 9 24.20 18.81 -31.85
CA LEU A 9 24.35 17.84 -30.77
C LEU A 9 25.57 18.15 -29.89
N ASP A 10 26.69 18.57 -30.48
CA ASP A 10 27.88 18.97 -29.71
C ASP A 10 27.67 20.27 -28.94
N SER A 11 27.01 21.26 -29.53
CA SER A 11 26.60 22.48 -28.81
C SER A 11 25.66 22.16 -27.65
N ALA A 12 24.67 21.27 -27.85
CA ALA A 12 23.76 20.84 -26.80
C ALA A 12 24.47 20.10 -25.67
N ARG A 13 25.47 19.25 -25.97
CA ARG A 13 26.28 18.54 -24.96
C ARG A 13 27.16 19.50 -24.15
N ARG A 14 27.79 20.48 -24.79
CA ARG A 14 28.56 21.52 -24.09
C ARG A 14 27.70 22.35 -23.14
N LEU A 15 26.55 22.83 -23.64
CA LEU A 15 25.60 23.59 -22.81
C LEU A 15 25.06 22.74 -21.66
N ARG A 16 24.76 21.45 -21.89
CA ARG A 16 24.33 20.54 -20.82
C ARG A 16 25.41 20.35 -19.75
N ALA A 17 26.69 20.31 -20.13
CA ALA A 17 27.80 20.20 -19.19
C ALA A 17 27.99 21.46 -18.33
N GLU A 18 27.76 22.65 -18.90
CA GLU A 18 27.85 23.92 -18.16
C GLU A 18 26.72 24.10 -17.13
N VAL A 19 25.52 23.64 -17.46
CA VAL A 19 24.33 23.89 -16.63
C VAL A 19 24.10 22.77 -15.59
N GLY A 20 24.76 21.60 -15.75
CA GLY A 20 24.85 20.51 -14.76
C GLY A 20 23.65 19.54 -14.73
N ASP A 21 23.75 18.39 -14.06
CA ASP A 21 22.70 17.36 -14.11
C ASP A 21 21.39 17.74 -13.38
N ASN A 22 21.40 18.79 -12.54
CA ASN A 22 20.26 19.22 -11.72
C ASN A 22 19.47 20.39 -12.32
N ILE A 23 19.53 20.61 -13.63
CA ILE A 23 18.83 21.73 -14.31
C ILE A 23 17.34 21.71 -14.06
N HIS A 24 16.71 20.55 -14.24
CA HIS A 24 15.28 20.41 -14.04
C HIS A 24 14.90 20.77 -12.61
N ASP A 25 15.62 20.24 -11.61
CA ASP A 25 15.37 20.55 -10.20
C ASP A 25 15.57 22.06 -9.91
N ARG A 26 16.61 22.68 -10.48
CA ARG A 26 16.88 24.13 -10.31
C ARG A 26 15.85 25.02 -11.00
N LEU A 27 15.44 24.67 -12.21
CA LEU A 27 14.44 25.40 -12.99
C LEU A 27 13.07 25.31 -12.31
N THR A 28 12.68 24.12 -11.86
CA THR A 28 11.45 23.93 -11.11
C THR A 28 11.51 24.73 -9.80
N ALA A 29 12.62 24.68 -9.06
CA ALA A 29 12.79 25.47 -7.85
C ALA A 29 12.68 26.98 -8.10
N SER A 30 13.27 27.51 -9.18
CA SER A 30 13.18 28.93 -9.52
C SER A 30 11.76 29.34 -9.90
N ILE A 31 11.04 28.53 -10.68
CA ILE A 31 9.65 28.80 -11.07
C ILE A 31 8.75 28.86 -9.84
N TYR A 32 8.89 27.90 -8.91
CA TYR A 32 8.12 27.91 -7.66
C TYR A 32 8.49 29.09 -6.75
N ALA A 33 9.76 29.49 -6.69
CA ALA A 33 10.20 30.64 -5.91
C ALA A 33 9.63 31.97 -6.47
N GLU A 34 9.61 32.12 -7.79
CA GLU A 34 9.01 33.27 -8.46
C GLU A 34 7.50 33.32 -8.21
N ALA A 35 6.82 32.17 -8.34
CA ALA A 35 5.39 32.04 -8.06
C ALA A 35 5.06 32.36 -6.60
N GLU A 36 5.89 31.92 -5.64
CA GLU A 36 5.74 32.22 -4.21
C GLU A 36 5.92 33.73 -3.94
N GLN A 37 6.91 34.38 -4.57
CA GLN A 37 7.07 35.84 -4.46
C GLN A 37 5.85 36.58 -5.01
N ILE A 38 5.35 36.21 -6.19
CA ILE A 38 4.17 36.84 -6.79
C ILE A 38 2.95 36.63 -5.89
N ALA A 39 2.73 35.42 -5.40
CA ALA A 39 1.63 35.10 -4.50
C ALA A 39 1.71 35.88 -3.18
N SER A 40 2.90 36.00 -2.59
CA SER A 40 3.13 36.77 -1.36
C SER A 40 2.84 38.27 -1.48
N ARG A 41 3.01 38.83 -2.69
CA ARG A 41 2.71 40.23 -3.01
C ARG A 41 1.24 40.46 -3.30
N ALA A 42 0.57 39.46 -3.89
CA ALA A 42 -0.83 39.56 -4.30
C ALA A 42 -1.84 39.09 -3.24
N VAL A 43 -1.42 38.26 -2.28
CA VAL A 43 -2.29 37.64 -1.29
C VAL A 43 -1.84 38.00 0.13
N THR A 44 -2.62 38.83 0.81
CA THR A 44 -2.52 39.05 2.25
C THR A 44 -3.27 37.95 3.00
N GLN A 45 -2.54 37.02 3.62
CA GLN A 45 -3.15 36.00 4.47
C GLN A 45 -3.55 36.62 5.82
N SER A 46 -4.86 36.69 6.09
CA SER A 46 -5.37 37.10 7.39
C SER A 46 -5.16 36.00 8.44
N GLY A 47 -4.17 36.22 9.31
CA GLY A 47 -4.15 35.73 10.70
C GLY A 47 -4.58 34.29 11.00
N GLN A 48 -3.83 33.28 10.54
CA GLN A 48 -3.79 31.97 11.21
C GLN A 48 -2.34 31.63 11.61
N ARG A 49 -1.94 32.09 12.79
CA ARG A 49 -0.69 31.67 13.44
C ARG A 49 -0.88 30.31 14.12
N SER A 50 0.12 29.44 13.90
CA SER A 50 0.54 28.24 14.66
C SER A 50 0.20 26.81 14.18
N ARG A 51 -0.59 26.59 13.13
CA ARG A 51 -0.78 25.21 12.58
C ARG A 51 0.27 24.77 11.54
N PHE A 52 1.00 25.70 10.94
CA PHE A 52 1.95 25.40 9.86
C PHE A 52 3.28 24.76 10.32
N ASP A 53 3.68 24.86 11.60
CA ASP A 53 5.01 24.37 12.00
C ASP A 53 5.10 22.85 12.15
N PHE A 54 4.05 22.19 12.65
CA PHE A 54 4.00 20.72 12.73
C PHE A 54 3.87 20.09 11.35
N ASP A 55 2.95 20.59 10.52
CA ASP A 55 2.73 20.11 9.15
C ASP A 55 3.99 20.27 8.29
N ARG A 56 4.69 21.40 8.42
CA ARG A 56 5.91 21.70 7.66
C ARG A 56 7.11 20.87 8.14
N THR A 57 7.20 20.56 9.44
CA THR A 57 8.24 19.69 9.99
C THR A 57 7.99 18.23 9.59
N LEU A 58 6.74 17.79 9.67
CA LEU A 58 6.32 16.45 9.25
C LEU A 58 6.55 16.27 7.75
N ASP A 59 6.22 17.28 6.94
CA ASP A 59 6.52 17.30 5.51
C ASP A 59 7.99 17.22 5.21
N ARG A 60 8.81 18.00 5.92
CA ARG A 60 10.25 17.97 5.72
C ARG A 60 10.85 16.60 6.00
N ILE A 61 10.32 15.87 6.99
CA ILE A 61 10.74 14.50 7.28
C ILE A 61 10.24 13.54 6.19
N LEU A 62 8.95 13.61 5.85
CA LEU A 62 8.27 12.70 4.93
C LEU A 62 8.68 12.88 3.46
N THR A 63 9.07 14.09 3.05
CA THR A 63 9.50 14.41 1.67
C THR A 63 11.02 14.42 1.51
N SER A 64 11.78 14.21 2.59
CA SER A 64 13.23 14.13 2.45
C SER A 64 13.62 12.90 1.62
N LYS A 65 14.58 13.08 0.72
CA LYS A 65 15.06 12.04 -0.20
C LYS A 65 15.57 10.77 0.53
N THR A 66 16.05 10.91 1.76
CA THR A 66 16.65 9.84 2.56
C THR A 66 15.74 9.33 3.68
N TRP A 67 14.99 10.20 4.38
CA TRP A 67 14.09 9.79 5.47
C TRP A 67 12.64 9.53 5.03
N GLY A 68 12.25 9.96 3.82
CA GLY A 68 10.89 9.75 3.31
C GLY A 68 10.52 8.27 3.17
N PHE A 69 11.39 7.45 2.57
CA PHE A 69 11.13 6.01 2.42
C PHE A 69 11.11 5.25 3.77
N PRO A 70 12.11 5.41 4.67
CA PRO A 70 12.09 4.75 5.98
C PRO A 70 10.92 5.18 6.86
N ALA A 71 10.64 6.49 6.95
CA ALA A 71 9.51 6.99 7.74
C ALA A 71 8.19 6.42 7.23
N MET A 72 8.07 6.28 5.91
CA MET A 72 6.89 5.69 5.31
C MET A 72 6.73 4.21 5.60
N PHE A 73 7.81 3.44 5.49
CA PHE A 73 7.80 2.03 5.85
C PHE A 73 7.43 1.82 7.33
N VAL A 74 8.00 2.61 8.24
CA VAL A 74 7.70 2.55 9.68
C VAL A 74 6.25 2.87 9.97
N LEU A 75 5.68 3.90 9.34
CA LEU A 75 4.28 4.26 9.55
C LEU A 75 3.33 3.18 9.00
N LEU A 76 3.59 2.68 7.79
CA LEU A 76 2.83 1.57 7.20
C LEU A 76 2.89 0.32 8.09
N MET A 77 4.09 -0.01 8.58
CA MET A 77 4.32 -1.13 9.49
C MET A 77 3.56 -0.91 10.80
N GLY A 78 3.52 0.31 11.33
CA GLY A 78 2.73 0.67 12.51
C GLY A 78 1.23 0.46 12.30
N VAL A 79 0.71 0.86 11.14
CA VAL A 79 -0.70 0.63 10.76
C VAL A 79 -1.01 -0.86 10.65
N PHE A 80 -0.16 -1.63 9.97
CA PHE A 80 -0.33 -3.08 9.86
C PHE A 80 -0.22 -3.78 11.21
N TRP A 81 0.75 -3.38 12.03
CA TRP A 81 0.91 -3.90 13.39
C TRP A 81 -0.32 -3.64 14.23
N LEU A 82 -0.82 -2.39 14.26
CA LEU A 82 -2.01 -2.02 15.00
C LEU A 82 -3.24 -2.77 14.51
N THR A 83 -3.36 -2.96 13.20
CA THR A 83 -4.44 -3.74 12.58
C THR A 83 -4.38 -5.20 13.01
N ILE A 84 -3.22 -5.86 12.91
CA ILE A 84 -3.07 -7.29 13.21
C ILE A 84 -3.22 -7.53 14.72
N ALA A 85 -2.51 -6.77 15.54
CA ALA A 85 -2.56 -6.91 17.00
C ALA A 85 -3.96 -6.55 17.53
N GLY A 86 -4.55 -5.47 17.02
CA GLY A 86 -5.90 -5.02 17.39
C GLY A 86 -6.98 -5.99 16.94
N ALA A 87 -6.84 -6.62 15.77
CA ALA A 87 -7.82 -7.58 15.25
C ALA A 87 -7.77 -8.95 15.92
N ASN A 88 -6.65 -9.33 16.54
CA ASN A 88 -6.51 -10.63 17.18
C ASN A 88 -7.54 -10.83 18.31
N ILE A 89 -7.82 -9.78 19.08
CA ILE A 89 -8.81 -9.81 20.19
C ILE A 89 -10.24 -10.10 19.68
N PRO A 90 -10.84 -9.27 18.79
CA PRO A 90 -12.17 -9.53 18.27
C PRO A 90 -12.23 -10.80 17.42
N SER A 91 -11.14 -11.17 16.73
CA SER A 91 -11.06 -12.43 15.99
C SER A 91 -11.16 -13.64 16.92
N GLN A 92 -10.45 -13.63 18.05
CA GLN A 92 -10.56 -14.68 19.06
C GLN A 92 -11.97 -14.75 19.65
N MET A 93 -12.59 -13.61 19.99
CA MET A 93 -13.97 -13.58 20.50
C MET A 93 -14.99 -14.13 19.49
N LEU A 94 -14.83 -13.82 18.21
CA LEU A 94 -15.71 -14.36 17.17
C LEU A 94 -15.44 -15.84 16.93
N SER A 95 -14.18 -16.27 17.00
CA SER A 95 -13.82 -17.69 16.86
C SER A 95 -14.44 -18.53 17.97
N THR A 96 -14.39 -18.09 19.23
CA THR A 96 -15.01 -18.82 20.33
C THR A 96 -16.54 -18.82 20.22
N LEU A 97 -17.14 -17.70 19.82
CA LEU A 97 -18.58 -17.61 19.67
C LEU A 97 -19.12 -18.48 18.51
N LEU A 98 -18.51 -18.42 17.32
CA LEU A 98 -19.01 -19.11 16.13
C LEU A 98 -18.47 -20.53 16.00
N LEU A 99 -17.16 -20.74 16.21
CA LEU A 99 -16.52 -22.03 15.98
C LEU A 99 -16.58 -22.97 17.19
N ASP A 100 -16.57 -22.45 18.42
CA ASP A 100 -16.69 -23.32 19.60
C ASP A 100 -18.16 -23.47 20.00
N TRP A 101 -18.83 -22.36 20.35
CA TRP A 101 -20.21 -22.41 20.86
C TRP A 101 -21.24 -22.62 19.76
N GLY A 102 -21.15 -21.85 18.67
CA GLY A 102 -22.09 -21.91 17.55
C GLY A 102 -22.10 -23.28 16.87
N TYR A 103 -20.91 -23.81 16.57
CA TYR A 103 -20.74 -25.15 16.01
C TYR A 103 -21.30 -26.26 16.93
N ALA A 104 -20.94 -26.23 18.22
CA ALA A 104 -21.42 -27.23 19.17
C ALA A 104 -22.94 -27.20 19.33
N TRP A 105 -23.54 -26.00 19.36
CA TRP A 105 -24.98 -25.81 19.43
C TRP A 105 -25.70 -26.32 18.16
N LEU A 106 -25.15 -26.04 16.98
CA LEU A 106 -25.72 -26.52 15.71
C LEU A 106 -25.69 -28.06 15.62
N HIS A 107 -24.60 -28.69 16.07
CA HIS A 107 -24.49 -30.15 16.13
C HIS A 107 -25.45 -30.76 17.14
N GLN A 108 -25.63 -30.14 18.31
CA GLN A 108 -26.64 -30.59 19.28
C GLN A 108 -28.07 -30.49 18.71
N LEU A 109 -28.39 -29.42 17.97
CA LEU A 109 -29.67 -29.28 17.28
C LEU A 109 -29.86 -30.32 16.18
N ALA A 110 -28.82 -30.61 15.39
CA ALA A 110 -28.89 -31.65 14.37
C ALA A 110 -29.12 -33.04 15.00
N ALA A 111 -28.52 -33.30 16.15
CA ALA A 111 -28.72 -34.53 16.92
C ALA A 111 -30.14 -34.63 17.49
N THR A 112 -30.71 -33.55 18.03
CA THR A 112 -32.09 -33.57 18.56
C THR A 112 -33.15 -33.69 17.47
N LEU A 113 -32.89 -33.14 16.28
CA LEU A 113 -33.75 -33.27 15.10
C LEU A 113 -33.55 -34.57 14.33
N ASN A 114 -32.62 -35.43 14.78
CA ASN A 114 -32.27 -36.70 14.15
C ASN A 114 -31.92 -36.54 12.65
N ALA A 115 -31.24 -35.44 12.33
CA ALA A 115 -30.90 -35.07 10.96
C ALA A 115 -29.96 -36.13 10.32
N PRO A 116 -30.09 -36.42 9.02
CA PRO A 116 -29.19 -37.34 8.33
C PRO A 116 -27.75 -36.83 8.38
N ALA A 117 -26.79 -37.74 8.62
CA ALA A 117 -25.37 -37.39 8.74
C ALA A 117 -24.80 -36.65 7.51
N TRP A 118 -25.33 -36.92 6.31
CA TRP A 118 -24.91 -36.22 5.09
C TRP A 118 -25.35 -34.75 5.07
N LEU A 119 -26.49 -34.43 5.69
CA LEU A 119 -27.04 -33.07 5.72
C LEU A 119 -26.35 -32.22 6.79
N SER A 120 -26.11 -32.78 7.97
CA SER A 120 -25.34 -32.12 9.03
C SER A 120 -23.89 -31.92 8.60
N GLY A 121 -23.26 -32.92 7.96
CA GLY A 121 -21.89 -32.78 7.45
C GLY A 121 -21.76 -31.69 6.38
N LEU A 122 -22.70 -31.61 5.43
CA LEU A 122 -22.63 -30.59 4.38
C LEU A 122 -22.88 -29.17 4.93
N LEU A 123 -23.93 -29.00 5.72
CA LEU A 123 -24.36 -27.68 6.19
C LEU A 123 -23.53 -27.17 7.38
N ILE A 124 -23.22 -28.03 8.35
CA ILE A 124 -22.55 -27.63 9.58
C ILE A 124 -21.03 -27.68 9.39
N ASP A 125 -20.49 -28.84 9.01
CA ASP A 125 -19.04 -29.03 8.88
C ASP A 125 -18.50 -28.35 7.61
N GLY A 126 -19.31 -28.30 6.54
CA GLY A 126 -18.96 -27.62 5.30
C GLY A 126 -19.28 -26.12 5.35
N VAL A 127 -20.55 -25.78 5.14
CA VAL A 127 -20.96 -24.38 4.89
C VAL A 127 -20.77 -23.49 6.11
N TYR A 128 -21.28 -23.90 7.28
CA TYR A 128 -21.23 -23.09 8.49
C TYR A 128 -19.78 -22.92 8.97
N MET A 129 -19.02 -24.00 9.10
CA MET A 129 -17.63 -23.92 9.58
C MET A 129 -16.75 -23.05 8.66
N ALA A 130 -16.87 -23.21 7.34
CA ALA A 130 -16.14 -22.38 6.38
C ALA A 130 -16.52 -20.89 6.50
N THR A 131 -17.82 -20.59 6.59
CA THR A 131 -18.32 -19.21 6.70
C THR A 131 -17.92 -18.58 8.04
N ALA A 132 -18.08 -19.33 9.13
CA ALA A 132 -17.68 -18.91 10.47
C ALA A 132 -16.18 -18.59 10.55
N TRP A 133 -15.34 -19.42 9.93
CA TRP A 133 -13.90 -19.20 9.90
C TRP A 133 -13.54 -17.93 9.10
N VAL A 134 -14.15 -17.73 7.93
CA VAL A 134 -13.93 -16.52 7.12
C VAL A 134 -14.37 -15.27 7.89
N ILE A 135 -15.55 -15.28 8.52
CA ILE A 135 -16.04 -14.14 9.30
C ILE A 135 -15.12 -13.89 10.51
N ALA A 136 -14.74 -14.92 11.26
CA ALA A 136 -13.91 -14.77 12.45
C ALA A 136 -12.50 -14.25 12.14
N VAL A 137 -11.89 -14.69 11.04
CA VAL A 137 -10.50 -14.36 10.73
C VAL A 137 -10.37 -13.11 9.84
N MET A 138 -11.25 -12.92 8.85
CA MET A 138 -11.08 -11.85 7.85
C MET A 138 -11.80 -10.54 8.21
N LEU A 139 -12.94 -10.61 8.88
CA LEU A 139 -13.76 -9.43 9.17
C LEU A 139 -13.07 -8.45 10.14
N PRO A 140 -12.49 -8.89 11.28
CA PRO A 140 -11.94 -7.94 12.25
C PRO A 140 -10.75 -7.13 11.73
N PRO A 141 -9.74 -7.72 11.05
CA PRO A 141 -8.66 -6.94 10.44
C PRO A 141 -9.16 -5.92 9.42
N MET A 142 -10.14 -6.28 8.59
CA MET A 142 -10.72 -5.32 7.63
C MET A 142 -11.43 -4.17 8.32
N ALA A 143 -12.23 -4.47 9.35
CA ALA A 143 -12.97 -3.48 10.11
C ALA A 143 -12.08 -2.44 10.80
N ILE A 144 -10.83 -2.80 11.13
CA ILE A 144 -9.84 -1.88 11.72
C ILE A 144 -9.00 -1.21 10.63
N PHE A 145 -8.57 -1.97 9.62
CA PHE A 145 -7.68 -1.49 8.56
C PHE A 145 -8.30 -0.35 7.76
N PHE A 146 -9.56 -0.48 7.32
CA PHE A 146 -10.17 0.53 6.46
C PHE A 146 -10.39 1.87 7.16
N PRO A 147 -10.97 1.94 8.38
CA PRO A 147 -11.08 3.22 9.08
C PRO A 147 -9.73 3.87 9.34
N LEU A 148 -8.72 3.08 9.70
CA LEU A 148 -7.37 3.59 9.91
C LEU A 148 -6.75 4.10 8.60
N PHE A 149 -6.94 3.38 7.49
CA PHE A 149 -6.48 3.79 6.17
C PHE A 149 -7.19 5.07 5.69
N THR A 150 -8.51 5.16 5.86
CA THR A 150 -9.28 6.38 5.57
C THR A 150 -8.82 7.55 6.42
N LEU A 151 -8.51 7.31 7.70
CA LEU A 151 -7.92 8.34 8.57
C LEU A 151 -6.60 8.87 7.99
N LEU A 152 -5.72 7.96 7.53
CA LEU A 152 -4.46 8.30 6.87
C LEU A 152 -4.67 9.04 5.54
N GLU A 153 -5.73 8.71 4.81
CA GLU A 153 -6.14 9.40 3.59
C GLU A 153 -6.58 10.83 3.88
N ASP A 154 -7.44 11.02 4.88
CA ASP A 154 -7.95 12.32 5.32
C ASP A 154 -6.83 13.22 5.85
N PHE A 155 -5.86 12.63 6.56
CA PHE A 155 -4.63 13.32 6.95
C PHE A 155 -3.79 13.78 5.74
N GLY A 156 -4.09 13.36 4.51
CA GLY A 156 -3.30 13.73 3.33
C GLY A 156 -1.94 13.04 3.27
N TYR A 157 -1.75 11.95 4.02
CA TYR A 157 -0.50 11.19 4.03
C TYR A 157 -0.35 10.31 2.79
N LEU A 158 -1.42 9.62 2.38
CA LEU A 158 -1.43 8.75 1.21
C LEU A 158 -0.98 9.45 -0.09
N PRO A 159 -1.46 10.66 -0.42
CA PRO A 159 -0.94 11.45 -1.55
C PRO A 159 0.59 11.62 -1.54
N ARG A 160 1.19 11.84 -0.37
CA ARG A 160 2.64 12.06 -0.21
C ARG A 160 3.43 10.77 -0.38
N VAL A 161 2.89 9.67 0.12
CA VAL A 161 3.41 8.31 -0.11
C VAL A 161 3.43 7.97 -1.59
N ALA A 162 2.33 8.25 -2.29
CA ALA A 162 2.22 8.04 -3.72
C ALA A 162 3.28 8.85 -4.48
N PHE A 163 3.48 10.13 -4.12
CA PHE A 163 4.51 10.98 -4.70
C PHE A 163 5.94 10.44 -4.49
N ASN A 164 6.26 9.98 -3.28
CA ASN A 164 7.59 9.44 -2.98
C ASN A 164 7.86 8.12 -3.74
N LEU A 165 6.83 7.27 -3.88
CA LEU A 165 6.91 6.01 -4.63
C LEU A 165 6.80 6.18 -6.15
N ASP A 166 6.33 7.34 -6.63
CA ASP A 166 6.11 7.59 -8.06
C ASP A 166 7.38 7.38 -8.88
N ARG A 167 8.55 7.86 -8.41
CA ARG A 167 9.84 7.64 -9.11
C ARG A 167 10.17 6.16 -9.32
N LEU A 168 9.79 5.30 -8.38
CA LEU A 168 10.07 3.87 -8.44
C LEU A 168 9.13 3.17 -9.43
N PHE A 169 7.83 3.49 -9.38
CA PHE A 169 6.83 2.95 -10.31
C PHE A 169 6.98 3.50 -11.73
N HIS A 170 7.33 4.77 -11.88
CA HIS A 170 7.58 5.39 -13.18
C HIS A 170 8.74 4.71 -13.91
N ARG A 171 9.83 4.36 -13.21
CA ARG A 171 10.93 3.56 -13.78
C ARG A 171 10.48 2.17 -14.24
N ALA A 172 9.49 1.59 -13.57
CA ALA A 172 8.86 0.34 -13.96
C ALA A 172 7.77 0.51 -15.05
N GLY A 173 7.58 1.72 -15.59
CA GLY A 173 6.58 2.00 -16.61
C GLY A 173 5.14 1.92 -16.08
N ALA A 174 4.95 2.26 -14.81
CA ALA A 174 3.65 2.29 -14.16
C ALA A 174 3.44 3.58 -13.36
N HIS A 175 2.24 3.77 -12.83
CA HIS A 175 1.79 5.04 -12.26
C HIS A 175 1.93 5.05 -10.74
N GLY A 176 2.35 6.16 -10.11
CA GLY A 176 2.46 6.28 -8.65
C GLY A 176 1.18 5.96 -7.85
N LYS A 177 -0.03 6.08 -8.45
CA LYS A 177 -1.30 5.63 -7.85
C LYS A 177 -1.33 4.10 -7.62
N GLN A 178 -0.55 3.31 -8.36
CA GLN A 178 -0.41 1.87 -8.14
C GLN A 178 0.23 1.56 -6.78
N ALA A 179 1.08 2.44 -6.27
CA ALA A 179 1.68 2.26 -4.96
C ALA A 179 0.60 2.21 -3.85
N LEU A 180 -0.43 3.07 -3.97
CA LEU A 180 -1.56 3.11 -3.04
C LEU A 180 -2.37 1.83 -3.08
N THR A 181 -2.64 1.31 -4.29
CA THR A 181 -3.43 0.09 -4.46
C THR A 181 -2.66 -1.14 -3.97
N MET A 182 -1.33 -1.16 -4.17
CA MET A 182 -0.44 -2.20 -3.65
C MET A 182 -0.43 -2.22 -2.11
N VAL A 183 -0.31 -1.05 -1.48
CA VAL A 183 -0.39 -0.91 -0.01
C VAL A 183 -1.74 -1.41 0.51
N MET A 184 -2.85 -1.03 -0.11
CA MET A 184 -4.17 -1.58 0.25
C MET A 184 -4.24 -3.10 0.04
N GLY A 185 -3.57 -3.62 -0.99
CA GLY A 185 -3.46 -5.04 -1.30
C GLY A 185 -2.79 -5.87 -0.19
N TYR A 186 -1.81 -5.31 0.52
CA TYR A 186 -1.19 -5.96 1.69
C TYR A 186 -2.17 -6.12 2.86
N GLY A 187 -3.17 -5.25 2.99
CA GLY A 187 -4.29 -5.46 3.89
C GLY A 187 -5.23 -6.51 3.32
N CYS A 188 -5.91 -6.16 2.23
CA CYS A 188 -6.75 -7.06 1.47
C CYS A 188 -6.54 -6.90 -0.03
N ASN A 189 -6.15 -7.99 -0.69
CA ASN A 189 -5.93 -8.01 -2.13
C ASN A 189 -7.22 -7.65 -2.91
N ALA A 190 -8.39 -8.14 -2.49
CA ALA A 190 -9.66 -7.81 -3.15
C ALA A 190 -9.94 -6.30 -3.12
N ALA A 191 -9.72 -5.66 -1.98
CA ALA A 191 -9.88 -4.22 -1.86
C ALA A 191 -8.85 -3.43 -2.65
N GLY A 192 -7.58 -3.87 -2.66
CA GLY A 192 -6.54 -3.26 -3.48
C GLY A 192 -6.83 -3.38 -4.98
N VAL A 193 -7.38 -4.50 -5.44
CA VAL A 193 -7.82 -4.67 -6.84
C VAL A 193 -8.97 -3.72 -7.18
N VAL A 194 -9.97 -3.60 -6.29
CA VAL A 194 -11.07 -2.62 -6.48
C VAL A 194 -10.57 -1.18 -6.46
N ALA A 195 -9.57 -0.88 -5.63
CA ALA A 195 -8.95 0.43 -5.56
C ALA A 195 -8.21 0.79 -6.86
N THR A 196 -7.84 -0.14 -7.74
CA THR A 196 -7.23 0.21 -9.04
C THR A 196 -8.11 1.10 -9.93
N ARG A 197 -9.40 1.28 -9.59
CA ARG A 197 -10.28 2.26 -10.22
C ARG A 197 -9.78 3.71 -10.15
N ILE A 198 -8.90 4.09 -9.20
CA ILE A 198 -8.33 5.45 -9.17
C ILE A 198 -7.30 5.70 -10.29
N ILE A 199 -6.85 4.64 -10.98
CA ILE A 199 -5.95 4.74 -12.14
C ILE A 199 -6.81 4.96 -13.40
N GLU A 200 -6.62 6.11 -14.03
CA GLU A 200 -7.41 6.56 -15.19
C GLU A 200 -7.04 5.78 -16.46
N SER A 201 -5.74 5.50 -16.65
CA SER A 201 -5.31 4.78 -17.84
C SER A 201 -5.70 3.30 -17.73
N PRO A 202 -6.43 2.74 -18.72
CA PRO A 202 -6.88 1.35 -18.67
C PRO A 202 -5.70 0.37 -18.68
N ARG A 203 -4.60 0.77 -19.34
CA ARG A 203 -3.34 0.04 -19.42
C ARG A 203 -2.65 -0.10 -18.06
N GLU A 204 -2.37 1.02 -17.38
CA GLU A 204 -1.71 0.98 -16.07
C GLU A 204 -2.63 0.37 -15.01
N ARG A 205 -3.95 0.56 -15.14
CA ARG A 205 -4.94 -0.12 -14.30
C ARG A 205 -4.84 -1.65 -14.44
N LEU A 206 -4.70 -2.18 -15.66
CA LEU A 206 -4.54 -3.64 -15.84
C LEU A 206 -3.23 -4.15 -15.23
N ILE A 207 -2.13 -3.40 -15.39
CA ILE A 207 -0.84 -3.73 -14.75
C ILE A 207 -1.01 -3.75 -13.22
N ALA A 208 -1.68 -2.76 -12.65
CA ALA A 208 -1.94 -2.68 -11.21
C ALA A 208 -2.80 -3.86 -10.72
N ILE A 209 -3.87 -4.23 -11.45
CA ILE A 209 -4.72 -5.38 -11.10
C ILE A 209 -3.90 -6.68 -11.08
N ILE A 210 -3.08 -6.92 -12.11
CA ILE A 210 -2.28 -8.15 -12.22
C ILE A 210 -1.23 -8.19 -11.10
N THR A 211 -0.49 -7.10 -10.92
CA THR A 211 0.61 -7.04 -9.97
C THR A 211 0.16 -7.05 -8.51
N ASN A 212 -1.07 -6.61 -8.20
CA ASN A 212 -1.57 -6.66 -6.83
C ASN A 212 -1.67 -8.09 -6.27
N ASN A 213 -1.69 -9.12 -7.12
CA ASN A 213 -1.66 -10.52 -6.69
C ASN A 213 -0.35 -10.92 -5.99
N PHE A 214 0.74 -10.16 -6.21
CA PHE A 214 2.00 -10.37 -5.51
C PHE A 214 2.04 -9.70 -4.13
N SER A 215 1.07 -8.83 -3.82
CA SER A 215 0.87 -8.30 -2.47
C SER A 215 0.37 -9.41 -1.54
N ILE A 216 0.98 -9.52 -0.36
CA ILE A 216 0.60 -10.53 0.63
C ILE A 216 -0.58 -10.00 1.45
N CYS A 217 -1.78 -10.50 1.16
CA CYS A 217 -2.97 -10.15 1.95
C CYS A 217 -2.97 -10.81 3.33
N ASN A 218 -3.77 -10.26 4.26
CA ASN A 218 -3.93 -10.78 5.63
C ASN A 218 -4.10 -12.31 5.68
N GLY A 219 -4.95 -12.87 4.82
CA GLY A 219 -5.19 -14.32 4.76
C GLY A 219 -3.99 -15.20 4.40
N ARG A 220 -2.96 -14.65 3.76
CA ARG A 220 -1.73 -15.39 3.40
C ARG A 220 -0.69 -15.39 4.52
N TRP A 221 -0.75 -14.44 5.45
CA TRP A 221 0.22 -14.34 6.54
C TRP A 221 0.26 -15.57 7.44
N PRO A 222 -0.87 -16.13 7.94
CA PRO A 222 -0.83 -17.31 8.80
C PRO A 222 -0.17 -18.52 8.10
N THR A 223 -0.45 -18.72 6.82
CA THR A 223 0.15 -19.82 6.04
C THR A 223 1.66 -19.60 5.88
N LEU A 224 2.09 -18.38 5.56
CA LEU A 224 3.51 -18.06 5.41
C LEU A 224 4.28 -18.17 6.73
N ILE A 225 3.68 -17.75 7.85
CA ILE A 225 4.26 -17.89 9.19
C ILE A 225 4.38 -19.37 9.55
N LEU A 226 3.35 -20.17 9.31
CA LEU A 226 3.37 -21.60 9.57
C LEU A 226 4.46 -22.30 8.74
N MET A 227 4.51 -22.04 7.44
CA MET A 227 5.52 -22.61 6.54
C MET A 227 6.94 -22.15 6.92
N GLY A 228 7.12 -20.86 7.21
CA GLY A 228 8.41 -20.32 7.65
C GLY A 228 8.88 -20.93 8.96
N THR A 229 7.97 -21.17 9.90
CA THR A 229 8.29 -21.80 11.19
C THR A 229 8.66 -23.27 11.02
N ILE A 230 7.87 -24.04 10.24
CA ILE A 230 8.08 -25.48 10.06
C ILE A 230 9.33 -25.77 9.23
N PHE A 231 9.53 -25.08 8.10
CA PHE A 231 10.60 -25.43 7.16
C PHE A 231 11.90 -24.68 7.40
N ILE A 232 11.84 -23.41 7.78
CA ILE A 232 13.04 -22.57 7.96
C ILE A 232 13.41 -22.45 9.43
N GLY A 233 12.43 -22.24 10.31
CA GLY A 233 12.65 -22.20 11.75
C GLY A 233 13.23 -23.50 12.31
N ALA A 234 12.75 -24.66 11.85
CA ALA A 234 13.26 -25.96 12.27
C ALA A 234 14.69 -26.26 11.79
N ALA A 235 15.15 -25.61 10.72
CA ALA A 235 16.51 -25.76 10.21
C ALA A 235 17.52 -24.86 10.95
N ALA A 236 17.06 -23.89 11.73
CA ALA A 236 17.89 -22.95 12.48
C ALA A 236 18.08 -23.39 13.94
N PRO A 237 19.16 -22.94 14.62
CA PRO A 237 19.33 -23.15 16.05
C PRO A 237 18.11 -22.67 16.85
N PRO A 238 17.70 -23.34 17.95
CA PRO A 238 16.47 -23.02 18.68
C PRO A 238 16.37 -21.56 19.14
N PHE A 239 17.49 -20.93 19.46
CA PHE A 239 17.53 -19.53 19.88
C PHE A 239 17.31 -18.52 18.73
N LEU A 240 17.57 -18.93 17.48
CA LEU A 240 17.36 -18.12 16.27
C LEU A 240 16.13 -18.53 15.48
N ALA A 241 15.53 -19.68 15.77
CA ALA A 241 14.42 -20.26 15.00
C ALA A 241 13.30 -19.24 14.72
N SER A 242 12.85 -18.52 15.74
CA SER A 242 11.82 -17.47 15.59
C SER A 242 12.28 -16.29 14.75
N PHE A 243 13.53 -15.85 14.90
CA PHE A 243 14.07 -14.72 14.15
C PHE A 243 14.27 -15.06 12.67
N VAL A 244 14.77 -16.27 12.38
CA VAL A 244 14.97 -16.76 11.01
C VAL A 244 13.61 -17.01 10.34
N ALA A 245 12.64 -17.58 11.08
CA ALA A 245 11.28 -17.74 10.58
C ALA A 245 10.64 -16.36 10.25
N ALA A 246 10.71 -15.38 11.15
CA ALA A 246 10.22 -14.03 10.88
C ALA A 246 10.95 -13.37 9.69
N GLY A 247 12.28 -13.50 9.63
CA GLY A 247 13.09 -13.00 8.53
C GLY A 247 12.69 -13.61 7.18
N SER A 248 12.33 -14.90 7.14
CA SER A 248 11.84 -15.55 5.92
C SER A 248 10.53 -14.93 5.42
N VAL A 249 9.59 -14.63 6.30
CA VAL A 249 8.31 -14.04 5.91
C VAL A 249 8.51 -12.60 5.40
N VAL A 250 9.38 -11.83 6.05
CA VAL A 250 9.76 -10.48 5.57
C VAL A 250 10.45 -10.56 4.22
N ALA A 251 11.34 -11.54 4.00
CA ALA A 251 11.99 -11.75 2.71
C ALA A 251 10.98 -12.05 1.60
N VAL A 252 9.96 -12.88 1.87
CA VAL A 252 8.86 -13.15 0.91
C VAL A 252 8.04 -11.88 0.65
N ALA A 253 7.76 -11.07 1.67
CA ALA A 253 7.06 -9.79 1.50
C ALA A 253 7.82 -8.80 0.62
N LEU A 254 9.13 -8.66 0.84
CA LEU A 254 10.01 -7.82 0.03
C LEU A 254 10.16 -8.37 -1.39
N LEU A 255 10.28 -9.69 -1.54
CA LEU A 255 10.28 -10.35 -2.84
C LEU A 255 9.00 -10.02 -3.62
N GLY A 256 7.84 -10.00 -2.97
CA GLY A 256 6.57 -9.58 -3.58
C GLY A 256 6.62 -8.16 -4.17
N VAL A 257 7.23 -7.20 -3.45
CA VAL A 257 7.43 -5.83 -3.96
C VAL A 257 8.36 -5.82 -5.18
N VAL A 258 9.48 -6.54 -5.11
CA VAL A 258 10.45 -6.62 -6.22
C VAL A 258 9.82 -7.26 -7.46
N VAL A 259 9.11 -8.38 -7.29
CA VAL A 259 8.41 -9.08 -8.37
C VAL A 259 7.34 -8.20 -8.97
N THR A 260 6.59 -7.44 -8.15
CA THR A 260 5.63 -6.44 -8.64
C THR A 260 6.29 -5.44 -9.58
N LEU A 261 7.41 -4.84 -9.18
CA LEU A 261 8.12 -3.88 -10.00
C LEU A 261 8.69 -4.49 -11.29
N LEU A 262 9.24 -5.72 -11.20
CA LEU A 262 9.76 -6.44 -12.36
C LEU A 262 8.66 -6.80 -13.35
N VAL A 263 7.53 -7.32 -12.87
CA VAL A 263 6.38 -7.68 -13.71
C VAL A 263 5.76 -6.43 -14.32
N SER A 264 5.62 -5.33 -13.56
CA SER A 264 5.19 -4.04 -14.10
C SER A 264 6.11 -3.56 -15.23
N ALA A 265 7.44 -3.62 -15.04
CA ALA A 265 8.43 -3.26 -16.06
C ALA A 265 8.39 -4.17 -17.29
N PHE A 266 8.17 -5.46 -17.08
CA PHE A 266 8.06 -6.43 -18.15
C PHE A 266 6.79 -6.18 -18.98
N LEU A 267 5.63 -6.09 -18.34
CA LEU A 267 4.33 -5.87 -19.01
C LEU A 267 4.30 -4.54 -19.75
N SER A 268 4.83 -3.47 -19.14
CA SER A 268 4.84 -2.13 -19.74
C SER A 268 5.72 -2.05 -21.00
N ARG A 269 6.76 -2.88 -21.11
CA ARG A 269 7.66 -2.91 -22.28
C ARG A 269 7.23 -3.88 -23.38
N THR A 270 6.49 -4.92 -23.04
CA THR A 270 6.21 -6.04 -23.95
C THR A 270 4.78 -6.01 -24.48
N TRP A 271 3.80 -6.37 -23.66
CA TRP A 271 2.41 -6.63 -24.06
C TRP A 271 1.53 -5.39 -23.99
N LEU A 272 1.75 -4.54 -22.99
CA LEU A 272 1.02 -3.30 -22.82
C LEU A 272 1.94 -2.14 -23.19
N LYS A 273 2.10 -1.83 -24.47
CA LYS A 273 2.84 -0.64 -24.93
C LYS A 273 1.90 0.57 -25.01
N GLY A 274 2.35 1.74 -24.56
CA GLY A 274 1.55 2.97 -24.58
C GLY A 274 2.26 4.14 -23.89
N GLU A 275 1.72 5.35 -24.05
CA GLU A 275 2.25 6.55 -23.38
C GLU A 275 2.00 6.50 -21.88
N THR A 276 2.97 6.99 -21.09
CA THR A 276 2.88 7.08 -19.64
C THR A 276 1.89 8.19 -19.26
N SER A 277 0.95 7.90 -18.36
CA SER A 277 0.01 8.90 -17.84
C SER A 277 0.75 10.03 -17.12
N THR A 278 0.35 11.28 -17.38
CA THR A 278 0.91 12.46 -16.71
C THR A 278 0.39 12.52 -15.27
N PHE A 279 1.30 12.47 -14.29
CA PHE A 279 0.94 12.59 -12.88
C PHE A 279 0.70 14.06 -12.50
N SER A 280 -0.54 14.53 -12.57
CA SER A 280 -0.97 15.77 -11.94
C SER A 280 -1.64 15.44 -10.61
N LEU A 281 -0.86 15.42 -9.53
CA LEU A 281 -1.40 15.28 -8.19
C LEU A 281 -1.37 16.65 -7.50
N GLU A 282 -2.53 17.29 -7.38
CA GLU A 282 -2.67 18.41 -6.45
C GLU A 282 -2.45 17.86 -5.04
N LEU A 283 -1.37 18.26 -4.38
CA LEU A 283 -1.09 17.87 -2.99
C LEU A 283 -2.17 18.51 -2.10
N PRO A 284 -3.10 17.74 -1.52
CA PRO A 284 -4.11 18.32 -0.65
C PRO A 284 -3.44 18.85 0.64
N PRO A 285 -3.88 20.00 1.17
CA PRO A 285 -3.38 20.47 2.46
C PRO A 285 -3.73 19.46 3.56
N TYR A 286 -2.88 19.34 4.59
CA TYR A 286 -3.17 18.52 5.77
C TYR A 286 -4.54 18.92 6.35
N ARG A 287 -5.46 17.97 6.44
CA ARG A 287 -6.75 18.15 7.10
C ARG A 287 -6.79 17.23 8.31
N PRO A 288 -7.04 17.73 9.53
CA PRO A 288 -7.27 16.85 10.65
C PRO A 288 -8.53 16.01 10.37
N PRO A 289 -8.52 14.71 10.72
CA PRO A 289 -9.62 13.81 10.43
C PRO A 289 -10.88 14.29 11.13
N ARG A 290 -11.97 14.36 10.37
CA ARG A 290 -13.29 14.70 10.89
C ARG A 290 -13.92 13.45 11.47
N VAL A 291 -13.53 13.11 12.71
CA VAL A 291 -13.96 11.91 13.46
C VAL A 291 -15.48 11.78 13.67
N TRP A 292 -16.26 12.81 13.31
CA TRP A 292 -17.72 12.91 13.55
C TRP A 292 -18.54 13.23 12.29
N GLN A 293 -17.97 13.14 11.08
CA GLN A 293 -18.70 13.44 9.83
C GLN A 293 -18.63 12.35 8.76
N THR A 294 -18.19 11.14 9.12
CA THR A 294 -18.50 9.91 8.37
C THR A 294 -19.93 9.47 8.62
#